data_AF-A0A5S3W0W3-F1
#
_entry.id   AF-A0A5S3W0W3-F1
#
_cell.length_a   1.000
_cell.length_b   1.000
_cell.length_c   1.000
_cell.angle_alpha   90.00
_cell.angle_beta   90.00
_cell.angle_gamma   90.00
#
_symmetry.space_group_name_H-M   'P 1'
#
loop_
_entity.id
_entity.type
_entity.pdbx_description
1 polymer ?
#
loop_
_entity_poly.entity_id
_entity_poly.type
_entity_poly.pdbx_seq_one_letter_code
_entity_poly.pdbx_strand_id
1 'polypeptide(L)'
;MRLGQKLVMQALEKEQKRLTLKAQKAAQLSEDFINATSTISEVRSKATELLRSGEYEKRISEFEELANQEKAALKLMKKDPMKVFDAEHSTRDELNDFNNELSFLTMRYNRGGL
;
A
#
# COMPACT_ATOMS: atom_id res chain seq x y z
N MET A 1 20.86 23.27 -18.03
CA MET A 1 19.92 22.32 -18.66
C MET A 1 19.17 23.01 -19.79
N ARG A 2 19.09 22.36 -20.97
CA ARG A 2 18.24 22.81 -22.09
C ARG A 2 16.76 22.54 -21.78
N LEU A 3 15.83 23.25 -22.43
CA LEU A 3 14.38 23.09 -22.22
C LEU A 3 13.91 21.63 -22.37
N GLY A 4 14.41 20.92 -23.39
CA GLY A 4 14.10 19.50 -23.59
C GLY A 4 14.53 18.60 -22.43
N GLN A 5 15.72 18.82 -21.86
CA GLN A 5 16.21 18.07 -20.71
C GLN A 5 15.34 18.30 -19.47
N LYS A 6 14.87 19.54 -19.27
CA LYS A 6 13.96 19.89 -18.18
C LYS A 6 12.61 19.16 -18.30
N LEU A 7 12.05 19.10 -19.51
CA LEU A 7 10.79 18.38 -19.76
C LEU A 7 10.93 16.87 -19.54
N VAL A 8 12.04 16.26 -19.96
CA VAL A 8 12.31 14.84 -19.70
C VAL A 8 12.42 14.58 -18.20
N MET A 9 13.16 15.40 -17.45
CA MET A 9 13.28 15.23 -16.00
C MET A 9 11.93 15.35 -15.29
N GLN A 10 11.07 16.30 -15.69
CA GLN A 10 9.72 16.42 -15.14
C GLN A 10 8.85 15.19 -15.41
N ALA A 11 8.96 14.59 -16.60
CA ALA A 11 8.26 13.36 -16.92
C ALA A 11 8.75 12.18 -16.06
N LEU A 12 10.07 12.06 -15.89
CA LEU A 12 10.67 11.03 -15.06
C LEU A 12 10.31 11.18 -13.57
N GLU A 13 10.27 12.40 -13.03
CA GLU A 13 9.81 12.66 -11.66
C GLU A 13 8.34 12.27 -11.45
N LYS A 14 7.49 12.53 -12.46
CA LYS A 14 6.08 12.13 -12.41
C LYS A 14 5.94 10.60 -12.43
N GLU A 15 6.75 9.93 -13.24
CA GLU A 15 6.80 8.48 -13.31
C GLU A 15 7.30 7.86 -11.99
N GLN A 16 8.36 8.44 -11.41
CA GLN A 16 8.86 8.06 -10.09
C GLN A 16 7.74 8.09 -9.03
N LYS A 17 6.98 9.19 -8.97
CA LYS A 17 5.84 9.32 -8.06
C LYS A 17 4.78 8.24 -8.28
N ARG A 18 4.49 7.90 -9.54
CA ARG A 18 3.55 6.84 -9.89
C ARG A 18 4.02 5.49 -9.37
N LEU A 19 5.28 5.14 -9.60
CA LEU A 19 5.89 3.89 -9.15
C LEU A 19 5.96 3.82 -7.63
N THR A 20 6.32 4.91 -6.95
CA THR A 20 6.29 4.98 -5.48
C THR A 20 4.91 4.70 -4.92
N LEU A 21 3.85 5.31 -5.47
CA LEU A 21 2.47 5.05 -5.02
C LEU A 21 2.06 3.59 -5.28
N LYS A 22 2.51 3.00 -6.40
CA LYS A 22 2.23 1.59 -6.73
C LYS A 22 2.89 0.66 -5.71
N ALA A 23 4.18 0.87 -5.41
CA ALA A 23 4.93 0.10 -4.43
C ALA A 23 4.35 0.25 -3.02
N GLN A 24 3.99 1.47 -2.60
CA GLN A 24 3.35 1.72 -1.30
C GLN A 24 2.02 0.98 -1.16
N LYS A 25 1.18 0.97 -2.21
CA LYS A 25 -0.08 0.22 -2.18
C LYS A 25 0.13 -1.29 -2.11
N ALA A 26 1.14 -1.81 -2.79
CA ALA A 26 1.47 -3.23 -2.74
C ALA A 26 2.00 -3.65 -1.36
N ALA A 27 2.88 -2.83 -0.75
CA ALA A 27 3.38 -3.03 0.60
C ALA A 27 2.28 -2.92 1.66
N GLN A 28 1.37 -1.93 1.55
CA GLN A 28 0.23 -1.85 2.46
C GLN A 28 -0.66 -3.08 2.33
N LEU A 29 -0.89 -3.56 1.10
CA LEU A 29 -1.71 -4.74 0.89
C LEU A 29 -1.10 -6.00 1.51
N SER A 30 0.22 -6.17 1.44
CA SER A 30 0.89 -7.33 2.05
C SER A 30 0.91 -7.23 3.58
N GLU A 31 1.12 -6.04 4.13
CA GLU A 31 1.02 -5.79 5.57
C GLU A 31 -0.41 -6.06 6.08
N ASP A 32 -1.43 -5.52 5.42
CA ASP A 32 -2.83 -5.77 5.75
C ASP A 32 -3.18 -7.26 5.65
N PHE A 33 -2.60 -7.97 4.68
CA PHE A 33 -2.79 -9.40 4.51
C PHE A 33 -2.19 -10.19 5.68
N ILE A 34 -0.96 -9.87 6.10
CA ILE A 34 -0.30 -10.47 7.27
C ILE A 34 -1.14 -10.23 8.54
N ASN A 35 -1.63 -9.00 8.70
CA ASN A 35 -2.34 -8.58 9.89
C ASN A 35 -3.82 -9.01 9.93
N ALA A 36 -4.38 -9.47 8.80
CA ALA A 36 -5.81 -9.77 8.65
C ALA A 36 -6.36 -10.72 9.74
N THR A 37 -5.58 -11.72 10.15
CA THR A 37 -6.01 -12.67 11.19
C THR A 37 -6.04 -12.04 12.59
N SER A 38 -5.07 -11.16 12.91
CA SER A 38 -5.10 -10.38 14.16
C SER A 38 -6.30 -9.45 14.16
N THR A 39 -6.53 -8.73 13.06
CA THR A 39 -7.67 -7.82 12.91
C THR A 39 -9.00 -8.53 13.14
N ILE A 40 -9.20 -9.72 12.57
CA ILE A 40 -10.42 -10.51 12.81
C ILE A 40 -10.60 -10.84 14.30
N SER A 41 -9.51 -11.26 14.96
CA SER A 41 -9.55 -11.64 16.38
C SER A 41 -9.86 -10.44 17.28
N GLU A 42 -9.27 -9.28 17.01
CA GLU A 42 -9.51 -8.04 17.72
C GLU A 42 -10.94 -7.53 17.54
N VAL A 43 -11.43 -7.54 16.29
CA VAL A 43 -12.79 -7.12 15.96
C VAL A 43 -13.82 -7.99 16.66
N ARG A 44 -13.64 -9.31 16.65
CA ARG A 44 -14.52 -10.25 17.37
C ARG A 44 -14.49 -10.06 18.88
N SER A 45 -13.32 -9.75 19.44
CA SER A 45 -13.17 -9.48 20.87
C SER A 45 -13.95 -8.22 21.26
N LYS A 46 -13.77 -7.12 20.51
CA LYS A 46 -14.50 -5.86 20.71
C LYS A 46 -16.02 -6.03 20.52
N ALA A 47 -16.43 -6.79 19.51
CA ALA A 47 -17.84 -7.11 19.28
C ALA A 47 -18.44 -7.90 20.45
N THR A 48 -17.67 -8.83 21.02
CA THR A 48 -18.10 -9.60 22.20
C THR A 48 -18.25 -8.70 23.43
N GLU A 49 -17.32 -7.75 23.64
CA GLU A 49 -17.41 -6.78 24.73
C GLU A 49 -18.65 -5.87 24.60
N LEU A 50 -18.94 -5.39 23.40
CA LEU A 50 -20.15 -4.62 23.09
C LEU A 50 -21.43 -5.38 23.40
N LEU A 51 -21.48 -6.67 23.03
CA LEU A 51 -22.65 -7.50 23.32
C LEU A 51 -22.80 -7.76 24.83
N ARG A 52 -21.68 -7.92 25.54
CA ARG A 52 -21.67 -8.12 27.00
C ARG A 52 -22.06 -6.88 27.79
N SER A 53 -21.81 -5.67 27.28
CA SER A 53 -22.18 -4.43 27.97
C SER A 53 -23.70 -4.22 28.02
N GLY A 54 -24.48 -4.92 27.18
CA GLY A 54 -25.93 -4.74 27.08
C GLY A 54 -26.35 -3.43 26.42
N GLU A 55 -25.40 -2.63 25.92
CA GLU A 55 -25.65 -1.35 25.25
C GLU A 55 -25.72 -1.46 23.72
N TYR A 56 -25.91 -2.68 23.21
CA TYR A 56 -25.90 -2.97 21.78
C TYR A 56 -26.80 -2.01 20.99
N GLU A 57 -28.05 -1.80 21.42
CA GLU A 57 -29.02 -0.93 20.73
C GLU A 57 -28.54 0.52 20.59
N LYS A 58 -27.71 1.01 21.51
CA LYS A 58 -27.14 2.36 21.46
C LYS A 58 -25.86 2.44 20.63
N ARG A 59 -25.19 1.31 20.40
CA ARG A 59 -23.88 1.20 19.73
C ARG A 59 -23.95 0.34 18.46
N ILE A 60 -25.12 0.27 17.82
CA ILE A 60 -25.33 -0.45 16.56
C ILE A 60 -24.35 0.01 15.48
N SER A 61 -24.11 1.33 15.36
CA SER A 61 -23.18 1.88 14.36
C SER A 61 -21.76 1.35 14.54
N GLU A 62 -21.27 1.26 15.78
CA GLU A 62 -19.95 0.71 16.08
C GLU A 62 -19.89 -0.78 15.75
N PHE A 63 -20.98 -1.52 15.99
CA PHE A 63 -21.07 -2.92 15.63
C PHE A 63 -21.06 -3.14 14.10
N GLU A 64 -21.71 -2.27 13.34
CA GLU A 64 -21.67 -2.28 11.88
C GLU A 64 -20.27 -1.97 11.33
N GLU A 65 -19.56 -1.00 11.93
CA GLU A 65 -18.17 -0.71 11.59
C GLU A 65 -17.26 -1.92 11.84
N LEU A 66 -17.39 -2.57 12.99
CA LEU A 66 -16.67 -3.81 13.31
C LEU A 66 -16.99 -4.92 12.29
N ALA A 67 -18.26 -5.12 11.93
CA ALA A 67 -18.65 -6.09 10.92
C ALA A 67 -18.04 -5.78 9.53
N ASN A 68 -17.92 -4.50 9.17
CA ASN A 68 -17.28 -4.08 7.93
C ASN A 68 -15.77 -4.34 7.94
N GLN A 69 -15.11 -4.10 9.08
CA GLN A 69 -13.69 -4.42 9.28
C GLN A 69 -13.43 -5.93 9.17
N GLU A 70 -14.25 -6.77 9.81
CA GLU A 70 -14.14 -8.22 9.70
C GLU A 70 -14.34 -8.69 8.26
N LYS A 71 -15.36 -8.17 7.56
CA LYS A 71 -15.61 -8.50 6.14
C LYS A 71 -14.42 -8.12 5.25
N ALA A 72 -13.77 -6.98 5.50
CA ALA A 72 -12.60 -6.55 4.75
C ALA A 72 -11.41 -7.49 4.98
N ALA A 73 -11.10 -7.83 6.23
CA ALA A 73 -10.03 -8.75 6.58
C ALA A 73 -10.29 -10.17 6.02
N LEU A 74 -11.52 -10.66 6.08
CA LEU A 74 -11.90 -11.95 5.47
C LEU A 74 -11.75 -11.95 3.94
N LYS A 75 -12.01 -10.81 3.26
CA LYS A 75 -11.76 -10.68 1.83
C LYS A 75 -10.26 -10.72 1.52
N LEU A 76 -9.43 -10.11 2.38
CA LEU A 76 -7.97 -10.17 2.23
C LEU A 76 -7.46 -11.61 2.37
N MET A 77 -7.90 -12.35 3.38
CA MET A 77 -7.48 -13.75 3.58
C MET A 77 -7.83 -14.70 2.44
N LYS A 78 -8.81 -14.35 1.60
CA LYS A 78 -9.16 -15.12 0.40
C LYS A 78 -8.23 -14.88 -0.78
N LYS A 79 -7.35 -13.87 -0.71
CA LYS A 79 -6.36 -13.62 -1.75
C LYS A 79 -5.28 -14.70 -1.70
N ASP A 80 -4.71 -14.97 -2.87
CA ASP A 80 -3.56 -15.85 -3.02
C ASP A 80 -2.32 -15.18 -2.38
N PRO A 81 -1.72 -15.77 -1.33
CA PRO A 81 -0.56 -15.20 -0.66
C PRO A 81 0.61 -14.94 -1.62
N MET A 82 0.85 -15.85 -2.57
CA MET A 82 1.97 -15.71 -3.50
C MET A 82 1.79 -14.46 -4.36
N LYS A 83 0.59 -14.24 -4.89
CA LYS A 83 0.29 -13.05 -5.68
C LYS A 83 0.41 -11.75 -4.89
N VAL A 84 0.12 -11.76 -3.59
CA VAL A 84 0.24 -10.57 -2.73
C VAL A 84 1.71 -10.22 -2.53
N PHE A 85 2.52 -11.19 -2.12
CA PHE A 85 3.95 -10.96 -1.84
C PHE A 85 4.78 -10.76 -3.11
N ASP A 86 4.47 -11.49 -4.19
CA ASP A 86 5.13 -11.30 -5.49
C ASP A 86 4.86 -9.89 -6.05
N ALA A 87 3.65 -9.35 -5.86
CA ALA A 87 3.32 -8.00 -6.27
C ALA A 87 4.10 -6.94 -5.47
N GLU A 88 4.24 -7.12 -4.15
CA GLU A 88 5.10 -6.25 -3.32
C GLU A 88 6.54 -6.31 -3.81
N HIS A 89 7.10 -7.51 -3.96
CA HIS A 89 8.48 -7.70 -4.40
C HIS A 89 8.72 -7.08 -5.77
N SER A 90 7.88 -7.40 -6.75
CA SER A 90 8.00 -6.91 -8.13
C SER A 90 7.91 -5.40 -8.22
N THR A 91 6.98 -4.77 -7.50
CA THR A 91 6.83 -3.30 -7.54
C THR A 91 7.95 -2.58 -6.82
N ARG A 92 8.52 -3.18 -5.77
CA ARG A 92 9.70 -2.68 -5.08
C ARG A 92 10.94 -2.73 -5.99
N ASP A 93 11.15 -3.84 -6.68
CA ASP A 93 12.28 -4.00 -7.60
C ASP A 93 12.16 -3.03 -8.78
N GLU A 94 10.98 -2.91 -9.39
CA GLU A 94 10.70 -1.95 -10.47
C GLU A 94 11.02 -0.51 -10.04
N LEU A 95 10.64 -0.13 -8.81
CA LEU A 95 10.94 1.20 -8.26
C LEU A 95 12.44 1.39 -8.00
N ASN A 96 13.13 0.37 -7.48
CA ASN A 96 14.56 0.43 -7.21
C ASN A 96 15.36 0.58 -8.51
N ASP A 97 15.05 -0.21 -9.52
CA ASP A 97 15.68 -0.14 -10.84
C ASP A 97 15.46 1.24 -11.47
N PHE A 98 14.21 1.73 -11.45
CA PHE A 98 13.89 3.06 -11.95
C PHE A 98 14.65 4.17 -11.20
N ASN A 99 14.75 4.09 -9.87
CA ASN A 99 15.49 5.06 -9.06
C ASN A 99 17.00 5.04 -9.36
N ASN A 100 17.58 3.86 -9.59
CA ASN A 100 18.97 3.72 -9.97
C ASN A 100 19.24 4.38 -11.34
N GLU A 101 18.39 4.13 -12.32
CA GLU A 101 18.48 4.75 -13.66
C GLU A 101 18.28 6.28 -13.59
N LEU A 102 17.28 6.74 -12.83
CA LEU A 102 17.02 8.17 -12.66
C LEU A 102 18.19 8.89 -11.99
N SER A 103 18.80 8.28 -10.96
CA SER A 103 19.99 8.83 -10.30
C SER A 103 21.16 8.95 -11.27
N PHE A 104 21.39 7.92 -12.09
CA PHE A 104 22.42 7.92 -13.12
C PHE A 104 22.21 9.02 -14.18
N LEU A 105 20.98 9.15 -14.69
CA LEU A 105 20.61 10.19 -15.65
C LEU A 105 20.79 11.59 -15.05
N THR A 106 20.35 11.79 -13.81
CA THR A 106 20.47 13.07 -13.10
C THR A 106 21.94 13.46 -12.93
N MET A 107 22.81 12.52 -12.56
CA MET A 107 24.25 12.76 -12.46
C MET A 107 24.88 13.15 -13.81
N ARG A 108 24.50 12.49 -14.91
CA ARG A 108 25.00 12.83 -16.25
C ARG A 108 24.57 14.24 -16.68
N TYR A 109 23.30 14.57 -16.50
CA TYR A 109 22.79 15.90 -16.83
C TYR A 109 23.44 17.01 -15.99
N ASN A 110 23.72 16.76 -14.71
CA ASN A 110 24.36 17.74 -13.81
C ASN A 110 25.85 17.94 -14.11
N ARG A 111 26.55 16.93 -14.64
CA ARG A 111 27.97 17.02 -15.04
C ARG A 111 28.17 17.59 -16.44
N GLY A 112 27.11 18.03 -17.13
CA GLY A 112 27.18 18.53 -18.51
C GLY A 112 27.46 17.44 -19.54
N GLY A 113 27.37 16.17 -19.16
CA GLY A 113 27.55 15.03 -20.06
C GLY A 113 26.24 14.64 -20.72
N LEU A 114 25.82 15.46 -21.70
CA LEU A 114 24.91 15.20 -22.85
C LEU A 114 24.42 16.53 -23.45
#